data_AF-A0A5J4T7P9-F1
#
_entry.id   AF-A0A5J4T7P9-F1
#
_cell.length_a   1.000
_cell.length_b   1.000
_cell.length_c   1.000
_cell.angle_alpha   90.00
_cell.angle_beta   90.00
_cell.angle_gamma   90.00
#
_symmetry.space_group_name_H-M   'P 1'
#
loop_
_entity.id
_entity.type
_entity.pdbx_description
1 polymer ?
#
loop_
_entity_poly.entity_id
_entity_poly.type
_entity_poly.pdbx_seq_one_letter_code
_entity_poly.pdbx_strand_id
1 'polypeptide(L)'
;MNSSYGSDGMNTEKYHKVKIMNRKQTERAIRSNAFMDEQKISDDSYLVQMNPEHCSCKTPLQVAFFILDNAKYCGNLNEDFTQQFNAVINDRYFYNDNAKYFFSTIRGDVYDEKKILGLAIERQGTAMYALAPKNYMIETNYCANSKIKLKGVNQKTNKITKEQIVDCINKDKITKCTNMRLGEKNHQMCQLAIEKNGITGIHTKAIVLGNQSCCPYLFGLTAKDYSFQDN
;
A
#
# COMPACT_ATOMS: atom_id res chain seq x y z
N MET A 1 -14.67 6.60 0.81
CA MET A 1 -13.75 7.56 1.46
C MET A 1 -12.34 7.42 0.89
N ASN A 2 -11.68 6.25 0.96
CA ASN A 2 -10.29 6.12 0.49
C ASN A 2 -10.08 6.32 -1.03
N SER A 3 -11.13 6.13 -1.85
CA SER A 3 -11.06 6.33 -3.29
C SER A 3 -11.02 7.80 -3.73
N SER A 4 -11.54 8.74 -2.92
CA SER A 4 -11.53 10.16 -3.29
C SER A 4 -10.12 10.76 -3.21
N TYR A 5 -9.39 10.45 -2.13
CA TYR A 5 -7.99 10.87 -1.96
C TYR A 5 -7.09 10.47 -3.14
N GLY A 6 -7.18 9.20 -3.58
CA GLY A 6 -6.38 8.72 -4.70
C GLY A 6 -6.76 9.41 -6.02
N SER A 7 -8.02 9.81 -6.19
CA SER A 7 -8.48 10.52 -7.38
C SER A 7 -7.89 11.92 -7.47
N ASP A 8 -7.77 12.62 -6.34
CA ASP A 8 -7.20 13.98 -6.30
C ASP A 8 -5.70 13.99 -6.67
N GLY A 9 -4.96 12.92 -6.34
CA GLY A 9 -3.52 12.81 -6.62
C GLY A 9 -3.15 12.08 -7.94
N MET A 10 -4.11 11.51 -8.67
CA MET A 10 -3.84 10.77 -9.90
C MET A 10 -3.95 11.66 -11.15
N ASN A 11 -2.87 11.76 -11.93
CA ASN A 11 -2.95 12.34 -13.27
C ASN A 11 -3.58 11.33 -14.24
N THR A 12 -4.85 11.55 -14.58
CA THR A 12 -5.65 10.70 -15.47
C THR A 12 -5.68 11.18 -16.92
N GLU A 13 -5.07 12.32 -17.25
CA GLU A 13 -5.15 12.96 -18.58
C GLU A 13 -4.59 12.08 -19.71
N LYS A 14 -3.67 11.16 -19.39
CA LYS A 14 -2.99 10.30 -20.37
C LYS A 14 -3.64 8.92 -20.54
N TYR A 15 -4.76 8.64 -19.87
CA TYR A 15 -5.33 7.29 -19.84
C TYR A 15 -6.77 7.26 -20.35
N HIS A 16 -7.05 6.32 -21.26
CA HIS A 16 -8.42 6.03 -21.67
C HIS A 16 -9.17 5.30 -20.56
N LYS A 17 -10.41 5.74 -20.30
CA LYS A 17 -11.27 5.12 -19.29
C LYS A 17 -12.13 4.04 -19.96
N VAL A 18 -11.70 2.80 -19.84
CA VAL A 18 -12.45 1.64 -20.32
C VAL A 18 -13.06 0.89 -19.15
N LYS A 19 -14.33 0.49 -19.25
CA LYS A 19 -15.06 -0.26 -18.22
C LYS A 19 -15.71 -1.49 -18.81
N ILE A 20 -15.72 -2.59 -18.05
CA ILE A 20 -16.54 -3.76 -18.38
C ILE A 20 -17.90 -3.55 -17.73
N MET A 21 -18.97 -3.62 -18.53
CA MET A 21 -20.34 -3.37 -18.11
C MET A 21 -21.27 -4.47 -18.61
N ASN A 22 -22.35 -4.71 -17.87
CA ASN A 22 -23.42 -5.58 -18.35
C ASN A 22 -24.31 -4.85 -19.38
N ARG A 23 -25.23 -5.56 -20.04
CA ARG A 23 -26.05 -4.99 -21.12
C ARG A 23 -26.81 -3.74 -20.67
N LYS A 24 -27.49 -3.80 -19.52
CA LYS A 24 -28.27 -2.67 -18.97
C LYS A 24 -27.40 -1.46 -18.65
N GLN A 25 -26.21 -1.69 -18.09
CA GLN A 25 -25.24 -0.63 -17.79
C GLN A 25 -24.68 -0.02 -19.07
N THR A 26 -24.43 -0.84 -20.08
CA THR A 26 -23.94 -0.41 -21.40
C THR A 26 -24.98 0.47 -22.09
N GLU A 27 -26.23 0.02 -22.17
CA GLU A 27 -27.34 0.82 -22.72
C GLU A 27 -27.50 2.18 -22.01
N ARG A 28 -27.22 2.24 -20.70
CA ARG A 28 -27.19 3.50 -19.95
C ARG A 28 -25.97 4.36 -20.29
N ALA A 29 -24.80 3.74 -20.47
CA ALA A 29 -23.57 4.42 -20.81
C ALA A 29 -23.61 5.01 -22.23
N ILE A 30 -24.14 4.28 -23.22
CA ILE A 30 -24.36 4.76 -24.61
C ILE A 30 -25.17 6.07 -24.62
N ARG A 31 -26.16 6.18 -23.74
CA ARG A 31 -27.00 7.38 -23.61
C ARG A 31 -26.31 8.55 -22.89
N SER A 32 -25.09 8.37 -22.40
CA SER A 32 -24.33 9.43 -21.75
C SER A 32 -23.47 10.17 -22.75
N ASN A 33 -23.25 11.46 -22.51
CA ASN A 33 -22.41 12.31 -23.37
C ASN A 33 -20.91 11.95 -23.33
N ALA A 34 -20.53 11.07 -22.39
CA ALA A 34 -19.17 10.61 -22.22
C ALA A 34 -18.91 9.25 -22.91
N PHE A 35 -19.88 8.69 -23.66
CA PHE A 35 -19.65 7.46 -24.43
C PHE A 35 -18.74 7.73 -25.64
N MET A 36 -17.83 6.81 -25.92
CA MET A 36 -16.99 6.86 -27.12
C MET A 36 -17.23 5.65 -28.01
N ASP A 37 -17.06 4.45 -27.47
CA ASP A 37 -17.18 3.22 -28.23
C ASP A 37 -17.52 2.02 -27.33
N GLU A 38 -18.02 0.95 -27.93
CA GLU A 38 -18.31 -0.31 -27.26
C GLU A 38 -17.81 -1.52 -28.04
N GLN A 39 -17.32 -2.50 -27.30
CA GLN A 39 -16.93 -3.79 -27.84
C GLN A 39 -17.64 -4.89 -27.05
N LYS A 40 -18.51 -5.65 -27.72
CA LYS A 40 -19.16 -6.81 -27.12
C LYS A 40 -18.12 -7.90 -26.85
N ILE A 41 -18.07 -8.39 -25.61
CA ILE A 41 -17.22 -9.52 -25.20
C ILE A 41 -18.04 -10.80 -25.09
N SER A 42 -19.24 -10.70 -24.50
CA SER A 42 -20.18 -11.80 -24.32
C SER A 42 -21.63 -11.27 -24.37
N ASP A 43 -22.63 -12.13 -24.23
CA ASP A 43 -24.04 -11.72 -24.33
C ASP A 43 -24.47 -10.67 -23.31
N ASP A 44 -23.85 -10.68 -22.13
CA ASP A 44 -24.11 -9.71 -21.05
C ASP A 44 -22.83 -9.01 -20.56
N SER A 45 -21.81 -8.88 -21.40
CA SER A 45 -20.59 -8.14 -21.04
C SER A 45 -20.03 -7.38 -22.23
N TYR A 46 -19.83 -6.08 -22.03
CA TYR A 46 -19.35 -5.14 -23.02
C TYR A 46 -18.19 -4.34 -22.42
N LEU A 47 -17.14 -4.12 -23.20
CA LEU A 47 -16.13 -3.11 -22.93
C LEU A 47 -16.67 -1.79 -23.46
N VAL A 48 -16.84 -0.81 -22.57
CA VAL A 48 -17.31 0.53 -22.91
C VAL A 48 -16.17 1.50 -22.68
N GLN A 49 -15.75 2.15 -23.76
CA GLN A 49 -14.81 3.26 -23.70
C GLN A 49 -15.57 4.55 -23.46
N MET A 50 -15.09 5.31 -22.47
CA MET A 50 -15.69 6.58 -22.07
C MET A 50 -14.66 7.70 -22.26
N ASN A 51 -15.13 8.84 -22.75
CA ASN A 51 -14.36 10.08 -22.73
C ASN A 51 -14.20 10.53 -21.28
N PRO A 52 -12.97 10.84 -20.81
CA PRO A 52 -12.79 11.40 -19.48
C PRO A 52 -13.45 12.79 -19.43
N GLU A 53 -14.51 12.95 -18.63
CA GLU A 53 -15.03 14.28 -18.32
C GLU A 53 -14.05 15.02 -17.41
N HIS A 54 -13.65 16.22 -17.81
CA HIS A 54 -12.82 17.09 -17.00
C HIS A 54 -13.68 17.72 -15.90
N CYS A 55 -13.49 17.30 -14.65
CA CYS A 55 -13.99 18.03 -13.50
C CYS A 55 -12.87 18.89 -12.91
N SER A 56 -13.14 20.18 -12.73
CA SER A 56 -12.23 21.05 -11.97
C SER A 56 -12.50 20.84 -10.48
N CYS A 57 -11.58 20.16 -9.79
CA CYS A 57 -11.54 20.16 -8.34
C CYS A 57 -10.66 21.33 -7.87
N LYS A 58 -11.18 22.18 -6.98
CA LYS A 58 -10.43 23.28 -6.37
C LYS A 58 -9.57 22.84 -5.18
N THR A 59 -9.60 21.56 -4.84
CA THR A 59 -8.84 21.01 -3.72
C THR A 59 -7.35 21.11 -4.01
N PRO A 60 -6.55 21.79 -3.18
CA PRO A 60 -5.11 21.88 -3.42
C PRO A 60 -4.46 20.48 -3.34
N LEU A 61 -3.65 20.12 -4.34
CA LEU A 61 -2.83 18.90 -4.33
C LEU A 61 -1.96 18.80 -3.06
N GLN A 62 -1.57 19.94 -2.49
CA GLN A 62 -0.83 20.04 -1.24
C GLN A 62 -1.53 19.33 -0.07
N VAL A 63 -2.88 19.32 -0.04
CA VAL A 63 -3.65 18.62 1.00
C VAL A 63 -3.40 17.11 0.91
N ALA A 64 -3.28 16.56 -0.31
CA ALA A 64 -2.99 15.15 -0.48
C ALA A 64 -1.57 14.80 0.00
N PHE A 65 -0.57 15.61 -0.35
CA PHE A 65 0.81 15.42 0.11
C PHE A 65 0.95 15.56 1.62
N PHE A 66 0.30 16.56 2.23
CA PHE A 66 0.32 16.75 3.67
C PHE A 66 -0.23 15.53 4.41
N ILE A 67 -1.38 14.98 3.98
CA ILE A 67 -1.93 13.76 4.58
C ILE A 67 -0.96 12.57 4.43
N LEU A 68 -0.32 12.42 3.27
CA LEU A 68 0.63 11.35 3.01
C LEU A 68 1.87 11.41 3.93
N ASP A 69 2.39 12.60 4.15
CA ASP A 69 3.59 12.80 4.98
C ASP A 69 3.27 12.67 6.47
N ASN A 70 2.10 13.15 6.91
CA ASN A 70 1.65 12.92 8.28
C ASN A 70 1.40 11.44 8.61
N ALA A 71 1.04 10.62 7.63
CA ALA A 71 0.89 9.18 7.82
C ALA A 71 2.23 8.42 8.03
N LYS A 72 3.39 9.07 7.85
CA LYS A 72 4.71 8.45 7.96
C LYS A 72 5.39 8.66 9.31
N TYR A 73 4.82 9.44 10.22
CA TYR A 73 5.46 9.68 11.52
C TYR A 73 5.50 8.39 12.36
N CYS A 74 6.71 7.97 12.71
CA CYS A 74 6.97 6.83 13.58
C CYS A 74 7.10 7.33 15.03
N GLY A 75 6.55 6.57 15.97
CA GLY A 75 6.71 6.83 17.41
C GLY A 75 8.14 6.60 17.90
N ASN A 76 8.35 6.82 19.20
CA ASN A 76 9.57 6.53 19.94
C ASN A 76 9.81 5.02 20.02
N LEU A 77 11.00 4.57 19.59
CA LEU A 77 11.42 3.17 19.62
C LEU A 77 11.56 2.61 21.05
N ASN A 78 11.75 3.48 22.04
CA ASN A 78 11.95 3.11 23.44
C ASN A 78 10.63 3.03 24.24
N GLU A 79 9.50 3.39 23.63
CA GLU A 79 8.19 3.33 24.27
C GLU A 79 7.36 2.22 23.62
N ASP A 80 6.44 1.62 24.39
CA ASP A 80 5.53 0.61 23.87
C ASP A 80 4.42 1.24 23.00
N PHE A 81 3.48 0.42 22.54
CA PHE A 81 2.38 0.88 21.68
C PHE A 81 1.42 1.86 22.39
N THR A 82 1.48 2.01 23.72
CA THR A 82 0.61 2.92 24.48
C THR A 82 0.98 4.39 24.27
N GLN A 83 2.19 4.66 23.76
CA GLN A 83 2.65 6.02 23.42
C GLN A 83 1.73 6.75 22.44
N GLN A 84 1.01 6.01 21.57
CA GLN A 84 0.17 6.57 20.51
C GLN A 84 0.93 7.66 19.70
N PHE A 85 0.37 8.87 19.61
CA PHE A 85 1.01 10.02 18.96
C PHE A 85 1.89 10.86 19.90
N ASN A 86 1.94 10.55 21.20
CA ASN A 86 2.60 11.41 22.20
C ASN A 86 4.08 11.63 21.89
N ALA A 87 4.76 10.62 21.35
CA ALA A 87 6.17 10.69 20.97
C ALA A 87 6.44 11.62 19.77
N VAL A 88 5.43 11.86 18.92
CA VAL A 88 5.55 12.71 17.72
C VAL A 88 5.15 14.16 18.03
N ILE A 89 4.37 14.37 19.10
CA ILE A 89 3.84 15.70 19.46
C ILE A 89 4.91 16.49 20.23
N ASN A 90 5.59 17.38 19.51
CA ASN A 90 6.56 18.31 20.11
C ASN A 90 5.86 19.41 20.94
N ASP A 91 4.79 20.01 20.41
CA ASP A 91 4.00 21.05 21.11
C ASP A 91 2.65 20.49 21.55
N ARG A 92 2.56 20.12 22.82
CA ARG A 92 1.33 19.58 23.42
C ARG A 92 0.23 20.63 23.57
N TYR A 93 0.57 21.91 23.77
CA TYR A 93 -0.44 22.96 23.94
C TYR A 93 -1.13 23.24 22.61
N PHE A 94 -0.33 23.43 21.55
CA PHE A 94 -0.86 23.57 20.19
C PHE A 94 -1.67 22.35 19.78
N TYR A 95 -1.16 21.13 20.01
CA TYR A 95 -1.87 19.91 19.68
C TYR A 95 -3.21 19.81 20.41
N ASN A 96 -3.24 20.02 21.73
CA ASN A 96 -4.48 19.89 22.50
C ASN A 96 -5.54 20.93 22.12
N ASP A 97 -5.14 22.16 21.76
CA ASP A 97 -6.08 23.19 21.34
C ASP A 97 -6.65 22.91 19.94
N ASN A 98 -5.85 22.32 19.05
CA ASN A 98 -6.21 22.12 17.64
C ASN A 98 -6.73 20.72 17.29
N ALA A 99 -6.38 19.69 18.06
CA ALA A 99 -6.72 18.29 17.76
C ALA A 99 -8.23 18.05 17.62
N LYS A 100 -9.07 18.88 18.27
CA LYS A 100 -10.54 18.84 18.16
C LYS A 100 -11.06 19.11 16.74
N TYR A 101 -10.28 19.80 15.90
CA TYR A 101 -10.63 20.08 14.51
C TYR A 101 -10.27 18.93 13.57
N PHE A 102 -9.35 18.05 13.98
CA PHE A 102 -8.82 16.97 13.15
C PHE A 102 -9.29 15.59 13.58
N PHE A 103 -9.51 15.37 14.88
CA PHE A 103 -9.88 14.09 15.46
C PHE A 103 -11.21 14.22 16.21
N SER A 104 -12.17 13.36 15.87
CA SER A 104 -13.44 13.27 16.60
C SER A 104 -13.27 12.76 18.03
N THR A 105 -12.14 12.11 18.33
CA THR A 105 -11.86 11.53 19.65
C THR A 105 -10.35 11.62 19.94
N ILE A 106 -9.95 12.62 20.72
CA ILE A 106 -8.53 12.89 21.08
C ILE A 106 -8.06 11.94 22.19
N ARG A 107 -8.98 11.49 23.06
CA ARG A 107 -8.72 10.58 24.17
C ARG A 107 -9.56 9.33 24.00
N GLY A 108 -8.97 8.28 23.47
CA GLY A 108 -9.62 6.97 23.40
C GLY A 108 -8.63 5.88 23.77
N ASP A 109 -9.15 4.80 24.34
CA ASP A 109 -8.39 3.60 24.67
C ASP A 109 -7.86 2.90 23.41
N VAL A 110 -6.57 2.54 23.33
CA VAL A 110 -5.94 1.91 22.15
C VAL A 110 -6.65 0.62 21.72
N TYR A 111 -7.40 -0.01 22.62
CA TYR A 111 -8.22 -1.19 22.35
C TYR A 111 -9.56 -0.90 21.65
N ASP A 112 -10.00 0.36 21.56
CA ASP A 112 -11.18 0.71 20.77
C ASP A 112 -10.84 0.75 19.27
N GLU A 113 -11.29 -0.30 18.58
CA GLU A 113 -11.03 -0.54 17.15
C GLU A 113 -11.78 0.39 16.19
N LYS A 114 -12.85 1.08 16.64
CA LYS A 114 -13.77 1.80 15.73
C LYS A 114 -13.54 3.30 15.68
N LYS A 115 -12.43 3.79 16.23
CA LYS A 115 -12.10 5.22 16.21
C LYS A 115 -11.84 5.73 14.81
N ILE A 116 -12.58 6.76 14.44
CA ILE A 116 -12.32 7.52 13.22
C ILE A 116 -11.05 8.34 13.44
N LEU A 117 -10.07 8.17 12.55
CA LEU A 117 -8.77 8.86 12.57
C LEU A 117 -7.93 8.60 13.84
N GLY A 118 -8.23 7.56 14.62
CA GLY A 118 -7.46 7.14 15.78
C GLY A 118 -6.48 6.00 15.48
N LEU A 119 -5.52 5.79 16.39
CA LEU A 119 -4.70 4.58 16.42
C LEU A 119 -5.47 3.46 17.14
N ALA A 120 -5.48 2.27 16.53
CA ALA A 120 -6.04 1.06 17.09
C ALA A 120 -5.11 -0.13 16.81
N ILE A 121 -5.05 -1.07 17.74
CA ILE A 121 -4.29 -2.32 17.56
C ILE A 121 -5.12 -3.26 16.67
N GLU A 122 -4.65 -3.50 15.44
CA GLU A 122 -5.30 -4.48 14.56
C GLU A 122 -4.99 -5.92 14.99
N ARG A 123 -3.75 -6.17 15.43
CA ARG A 123 -3.25 -7.52 15.80
C ARG A 123 -2.11 -7.41 16.80
N GLN A 124 -2.09 -8.35 17.76
CA GLN A 124 -0.98 -8.56 18.68
C GLN A 124 -0.46 -10.00 18.55
N GLY A 125 0.82 -10.18 18.82
CA GLY A 125 1.50 -11.48 18.87
C GLY A 125 2.77 -11.36 19.71
N THR A 126 3.40 -12.49 19.99
CA THR A 126 4.62 -12.57 20.81
C THR A 126 5.84 -12.04 20.10
N ALA A 127 5.93 -12.29 18.80
CA ALA A 127 7.01 -11.79 17.97
C ALA A 127 6.46 -11.30 16.63
N MET A 128 7.05 -10.21 16.12
CA MET A 128 6.78 -9.69 14.80
C MET A 128 8.09 -9.52 14.04
N TYR A 129 8.14 -10.08 12.83
CA TYR A 129 9.26 -9.94 11.91
C TYR A 129 8.81 -9.06 10.75
N ALA A 130 9.28 -7.82 10.72
CA ALA A 130 8.97 -6.85 9.67
C ALA A 130 10.13 -6.78 8.66
N LEU A 131 9.96 -7.44 7.51
CA LEU A 131 11.00 -7.51 6.48
C LEU A 131 11.00 -6.27 5.60
N ALA A 132 9.81 -5.74 5.29
CA ALA A 132 9.62 -4.52 4.51
C ALA A 132 8.21 -3.95 4.76
N PRO A 133 7.93 -2.70 4.35
CA PRO A 133 6.59 -2.14 4.47
C PRO A 133 5.52 -3.05 3.84
N LYS A 134 4.51 -3.43 4.63
CA LYS A 134 3.42 -4.36 4.26
C LYS A 134 3.87 -5.82 3.96
N ASN A 135 5.10 -6.18 4.33
CA ASN A 135 5.67 -7.52 4.27
C ASN A 135 6.18 -7.93 5.66
N TYR A 136 5.37 -8.64 6.42
CA TYR A 136 5.66 -8.98 7.81
C TYR A 136 5.01 -10.30 8.24
N MET A 137 5.52 -10.86 9.33
CA MET A 137 4.98 -12.07 9.97
C MET A 137 4.77 -11.79 11.46
N ILE A 138 3.62 -12.21 12.00
CA ILE A 138 3.31 -12.12 13.43
C ILE A 138 3.09 -13.52 14.00
N GLU A 139 3.79 -13.86 15.07
CA GLU A 139 3.61 -15.10 15.83
C GLU A 139 2.57 -14.90 16.93
N THR A 140 1.46 -15.64 16.91
CA THR A 140 0.30 -15.31 17.76
C THR A 140 0.27 -15.98 19.13
N ASN A 141 0.87 -17.18 19.29
CA ASN A 141 0.97 -18.07 20.47
C ASN A 141 0.30 -19.45 20.34
N TYR A 142 0.91 -20.40 21.05
CA TYR A 142 0.51 -21.79 21.40
C TYR A 142 0.69 -22.95 20.41
N CYS A 143 0.90 -22.75 19.10
CA CYS A 143 1.05 -23.91 18.20
C CYS A 143 1.81 -23.61 16.89
N ALA A 144 2.89 -22.80 16.94
CA ALA A 144 3.68 -22.40 15.77
C ALA A 144 2.92 -21.66 14.65
N ASN A 145 1.65 -21.29 14.86
CA ASN A 145 0.87 -20.56 13.89
C ASN A 145 1.38 -19.13 13.75
N SER A 146 1.69 -18.77 12.51
CA SER A 146 2.16 -17.43 12.13
C SER A 146 1.18 -16.80 11.15
N LYS A 147 0.88 -15.51 11.35
CA LYS A 147 0.10 -14.71 10.41
C LYS A 147 1.07 -13.97 9.50
N ILE A 148 1.19 -14.45 8.27
CA ILE A 148 2.05 -13.86 7.24
C ILE A 148 1.25 -12.83 6.44
N LYS A 149 1.83 -11.65 6.21
CA LYS A 149 1.32 -10.61 5.31
C LYS A 149 2.40 -10.28 4.29
N LEU A 150 2.06 -10.44 3.02
CA LEU A 150 2.94 -10.19 1.88
C LEU A 150 2.19 -9.36 0.85
N LYS A 151 2.72 -8.18 0.54
CA LYS A 151 2.18 -7.28 -0.48
C LYS A 151 2.44 -7.87 -1.86
N GLY A 152 1.40 -7.91 -2.69
CA GLY A 152 1.51 -8.38 -4.09
C GLY A 152 1.43 -9.89 -4.28
N VAL A 153 1.34 -10.67 -3.19
CA VAL A 153 1.15 -12.12 -3.24
C VAL A 153 -0.29 -12.46 -2.87
N ASN A 154 -0.99 -13.18 -3.76
CA ASN A 154 -2.27 -13.76 -3.42
C ASN A 154 -2.06 -15.02 -2.58
N GLN A 155 -2.24 -14.90 -1.26
CA GLN A 155 -2.00 -15.98 -0.31
C GLN A 155 -3.04 -17.12 -0.38
N LYS A 156 -4.20 -16.90 -1.02
CA LYS A 156 -5.19 -17.96 -1.22
C LYS A 156 -4.71 -18.97 -2.26
N THR A 157 -4.06 -18.49 -3.32
CA THR A 157 -3.52 -19.31 -4.41
C THR A 157 -2.10 -19.75 -4.15
N ASN A 158 -1.29 -18.89 -3.50
CA ASN A 158 0.12 -19.16 -3.19
C ASN A 158 0.28 -19.26 -1.68
N LYS A 159 0.20 -20.48 -1.14
CA LYS A 159 0.43 -20.72 0.28
C LYS A 159 1.94 -20.60 0.56
N ILE A 160 2.31 -19.50 1.20
CA ILE A 160 3.66 -19.28 1.70
C ILE A 160 3.73 -19.73 3.16
N THR A 161 4.74 -20.52 3.50
CA THR A 161 5.03 -20.95 4.87
C THR A 161 6.15 -20.13 5.52
N LYS A 162 6.27 -20.23 6.85
CA LYS A 162 7.34 -19.58 7.61
C LYS A 162 8.72 -20.08 7.17
N GLU A 163 8.85 -21.37 6.91
CA GLU A 163 10.10 -22.03 6.51
C GLU A 163 10.59 -21.48 5.16
N GLN A 164 9.67 -21.22 4.22
CA GLN A 164 10.03 -20.60 2.94
C GLN A 164 10.58 -19.19 3.11
N ILE A 165 10.04 -18.41 4.06
CA ILE A 165 10.56 -17.08 4.38
C ILE A 165 11.94 -17.19 5.03
N VAL A 166 12.11 -18.11 5.98
CA VAL A 166 13.41 -18.34 6.66
C VAL A 166 14.48 -18.82 5.67
N ASP A 167 14.15 -19.76 4.79
CA ASP A 167 15.04 -20.21 3.71
C ASP A 167 15.39 -19.07 2.75
N CYS A 168 14.45 -18.17 2.47
CA CYS A 168 14.67 -17.03 1.61
C CYS A 168 15.68 -16.03 2.21
N ILE A 169 15.64 -15.84 3.53
CA ILE A 169 16.57 -14.95 4.26
C ILE A 169 17.95 -15.59 4.43
N ASN A 170 18.00 -16.88 4.81
CA ASN A 170 19.26 -17.53 5.22
C ASN A 170 20.01 -18.20 4.06
N LYS A 171 19.31 -18.58 2.99
CA LYS A 171 19.86 -19.35 1.86
C LYS A 171 19.66 -18.66 0.51
N ASP A 172 19.21 -17.40 0.51
CA ASP A 172 18.84 -16.63 -0.68
C ASP A 172 17.88 -17.36 -1.65
N LYS A 173 17.05 -18.26 -1.10
CA LYS A 173 16.15 -19.09 -1.90
C LYS A 173 14.98 -18.26 -2.42
N ILE A 174 14.82 -18.18 -3.74
CA ILE A 174 13.70 -17.49 -4.37
C ILE A 174 12.46 -18.38 -4.35
N THR A 175 11.35 -17.87 -3.79
CA THR A 175 10.05 -18.54 -3.86
C THR A 175 9.21 -17.90 -4.95
N LYS A 176 8.88 -18.68 -5.98
CA LYS A 176 8.01 -18.25 -7.08
C LYS A 176 6.54 -18.35 -6.69
N CYS A 177 5.72 -17.49 -7.27
CA CYS A 177 4.28 -17.43 -7.09
C CYS A 177 3.60 -17.23 -8.44
N THR A 178 2.41 -17.81 -8.59
CA THR A 178 1.58 -17.64 -9.77
C THR A 178 0.48 -16.63 -9.45
N ASN A 179 0.41 -15.56 -10.23
CA ASN A 179 -0.66 -14.59 -10.13
C ASN A 179 -1.57 -14.70 -11.36
N MET A 180 -2.88 -14.76 -11.12
CA MET A 180 -3.87 -14.81 -12.18
C MET A 180 -4.33 -13.38 -12.49
N ARG A 181 -4.22 -12.97 -13.75
CA ARG A 181 -4.70 -11.68 -14.23
C ARG A 181 -5.66 -11.90 -15.40
N LEU A 182 -6.74 -11.13 -15.47
CA LEU A 182 -7.53 -11.02 -16.70
C LEU A 182 -6.83 -10.05 -17.67
N GLY A 183 -6.69 -10.47 -18.92
CA GLY A 183 -6.11 -9.66 -19.98
C GLY A 183 -6.62 -10.10 -21.34
N GLU A 184 -6.52 -9.20 -22.31
CA GLU A 184 -6.82 -9.51 -23.71
C GLU A 184 -5.58 -10.11 -24.37
N LYS A 185 -5.75 -11.22 -25.09
CA LYS A 185 -4.73 -11.81 -25.96
C LYS A 185 -5.41 -12.18 -27.27
N ASN A 186 -4.88 -11.68 -28.39
CA ASN A 186 -5.45 -11.90 -29.73
C ASN A 186 -6.96 -11.54 -29.80
N HIS A 187 -7.35 -10.38 -29.26
CA HIS A 187 -8.74 -9.91 -29.23
C HIS A 187 -9.73 -10.77 -28.44
N GLN A 188 -9.23 -11.69 -27.63
CA GLN A 188 -10.03 -12.50 -26.72
C GLN A 188 -9.62 -12.23 -25.27
N MET A 189 -10.61 -12.02 -24.42
CA MET A 189 -10.37 -11.93 -22.99
C MET A 189 -9.99 -13.32 -22.45
N CYS A 190 -8.85 -13.40 -21.76
CA CYS A 190 -8.33 -14.63 -21.21
C CYS A 190 -7.84 -14.42 -19.78
N GLN A 191 -7.86 -15.49 -18.99
CA GLN A 191 -7.17 -15.52 -17.71
C GLN A 191 -5.71 -15.93 -17.95
N LEU A 192 -4.79 -15.02 -17.65
CA LEU A 192 -3.35 -15.22 -17.80
C LEU A 192 -2.74 -15.62 -16.46
N ALA A 193 -2.11 -16.79 -16.43
CA ALA A 193 -1.26 -17.22 -15.32
C ALA A 193 0.15 -16.63 -15.53
N ILE A 194 0.56 -15.75 -14.62
CA ILE A 194 1.89 -15.11 -14.69
C ILE A 194 2.69 -15.60 -13.49
N GLU A 195 3.78 -16.31 -13.78
CA GLU A 195 4.78 -16.66 -12.77
C GLU A 195 5.61 -15.41 -12.43
N LYS A 196 5.74 -15.12 -11.14
CA LYS A 196 6.54 -14.01 -10.61
C LYS A 196 7.33 -14.48 -9.40
N ASN A 197 8.40 -13.77 -9.08
CA ASN A 197 9.06 -13.94 -7.78
C ASN A 197 8.11 -13.42 -6.70
N GLY A 198 7.65 -14.32 -5.82
CA GLY A 198 6.77 -13.96 -4.71
C GLY A 198 7.57 -13.43 -3.54
N ILE A 199 8.63 -14.17 -3.17
CA ILE A 199 9.55 -13.79 -2.09
C ILE A 199 10.97 -13.98 -2.61
N THR A 200 11.78 -12.96 -2.42
CA THR A 200 13.21 -12.93 -2.75
C THR A 200 13.98 -12.55 -1.50
N GLY A 201 15.28 -12.86 -1.49
CA GLY A 201 16.17 -12.45 -0.42
C GLY A 201 16.26 -10.92 -0.30
N ILE A 202 17.13 -10.47 0.60
CA ILE A 202 17.29 -9.03 0.87
C ILE A 202 18.00 -8.38 -0.32
N HIS A 203 17.31 -7.43 -0.96
CA HIS A 203 17.91 -6.57 -1.97
C HIS A 203 18.19 -5.20 -1.37
N THR A 204 19.41 -5.01 -0.88
CA THR A 204 19.87 -3.70 -0.38
C THR A 204 19.88 -2.71 -1.54
N LYS A 205 19.01 -1.70 -1.48
CA LYS A 205 18.96 -0.62 -2.48
C LYS A 205 19.65 0.65 -2.01
N ALA A 206 19.77 0.81 -0.70
CA ALA A 206 20.40 1.96 -0.08
C ALA A 206 21.15 1.56 1.19
N ILE A 207 22.22 2.30 1.47
CA ILE A 207 23.03 2.22 2.69
C ILE A 207 22.71 3.48 3.51
N VAL A 208 22.43 3.30 4.80
CA VAL A 208 22.24 4.44 5.72
C VAL A 208 23.59 4.76 6.36
N LEU A 209 24.02 6.02 6.26
CA LEU A 209 25.26 6.51 6.86
C LEU A 209 25.05 6.90 8.33
N GLY A 210 26.14 7.13 9.07
CA GLY A 210 26.10 7.49 10.49
C GLY A 210 25.32 8.79 10.78
N ASN A 211 25.25 9.70 9.82
CA ASN A 211 24.46 10.94 9.88
C ASN A 211 22.99 10.75 9.45
N GLN A 212 22.52 9.50 9.33
CA GLN A 212 21.16 9.13 8.88
C GLN A 212 20.83 9.46 7.42
N SER A 213 21.79 9.95 6.64
CA SER A 213 21.61 10.10 5.19
C SER A 213 21.56 8.73 4.50
N CYS A 214 20.83 8.65 3.38
CA CYS A 214 20.68 7.43 2.58
C CYS A 214 21.47 7.56 1.28
N CYS A 215 22.39 6.63 1.03
CA CYS A 215 23.18 6.55 -0.20
C CYS A 215 22.77 5.32 -1.03
N PRO A 216 22.88 5.36 -2.37
CA PRO A 216 22.60 4.19 -3.20
C PRO A 216 23.56 3.05 -2.88
N TYR A 217 23.04 1.83 -2.78
CA TYR A 217 23.88 0.64 -2.60
C TYR A 217 24.67 0.35 -3.88
N LEU A 218 25.99 0.27 -3.75
CA LEU A 218 26.91 -0.16 -4.80
C LEU A 218 27.58 -1.46 -4.35
N PHE A 219 27.62 -2.46 -5.24
CA PHE A 219 28.16 -3.77 -4.93
C PHE A 219 29.64 -3.65 -4.52
N GLY A 220 30.00 -4.26 -3.38
CA GLY A 220 31.35 -4.20 -2.81
C GLY A 220 31.65 -2.97 -1.98
N LEU A 221 30.76 -1.96 -1.94
CA LEU A 221 30.90 -0.80 -1.08
C LEU A 221 30.09 -0.95 0.21
N THR A 222 30.65 -0.41 1.28
CA THR A 222 30.08 -0.35 2.63
C THR A 222 29.86 1.10 3.03
N ALA A 223 29.18 1.35 4.15
CA ALA A 223 28.97 2.72 4.66
C ALA A 223 30.26 3.52 4.87
N LYS A 224 31.41 2.85 5.04
CA LYS A 224 32.73 3.49 5.23
C LYS A 224 33.30 4.07 3.93
N ASP A 225 32.83 3.58 2.79
CA ASP A 225 33.31 3.98 1.47
C ASP A 225 32.58 5.24 0.94
N TYR A 226 31.61 5.76 1.71
CA TYR A 226 30.87 6.98 1.39
C TYR A 226 31.35 8.13 2.27
N SER A 227 31.65 9.27 1.64
CA SER A 227 31.88 10.55 2.32
C SER A 227 30.74 11.52 2.00
N PHE A 228 30.35 12.32 2.99
CA PHE A 228 29.46 13.46 2.78
C PHE A 228 30.24 14.74 3.05
N GLN A 229 29.81 15.83 2.42
CA GLN A 229 30.36 17.16 2.61
C GLN A 229 29.23 18.00 3.20
N ASP A 230 29.47 18.60 4.36
CA ASP A 230 28.54 19.57 4.93
C ASP A 230 28.56 20.83 4.05
N ASN A 231 27.39 21.25 3.58
CA ASN A 231 27.22 22.50 2.84
C ASN A 231 27.17 23.69 3.80
#